data_AF-A0AAU0PTP0-F1
#
_entry.id   AF-A0AAU0PTP0-F1
#
_cell.length_a   1.000
_cell.length_b   1.000
_cell.length_c   1.000
_cell.angle_alpha   90.00
_cell.angle_beta   90.00
_cell.angle_gamma   90.00
#
_symmetry.space_group_name_H-M   'P 1'
#
loop_
_entity.id
_entity.type
_entity.pdbx_description
1 polymer ?
#
loop_
_entity_poly.entity_id
_entity_poly.type
_entity_poly.pdbx_seq_one_letter_code
_entity_poly.pdbx_strand_id
1 'polypeptide(L)'
;MIIEIRDDLFYKLVDLMENRNISIYNELKDIKLLHTVATDTLAKARELKTQKVKQTIKETIKELHSQNIQPTKYKINKKTGIAFITLNKYYDDILEEVKNGK
;
A
#
# COMPACT_ATOMS: atom_id res chain seq x y z
N MET A 1 3.87 23.78 9.83
CA MET A 1 4.44 24.68 8.80
C MET A 1 5.22 23.82 7.84
N ILE A 2 4.81 23.78 6.57
CA ILE A 2 5.52 23.04 5.52
C ILE A 2 6.40 24.06 4.80
N ILE A 3 7.70 23.80 4.72
CA ILE A 3 8.67 24.65 4.02
C ILE A 3 9.13 23.87 2.80
N GLU A 4 8.96 24.45 1.62
CA GLU A 4 9.53 23.91 0.39
C GLU A 4 11.00 24.32 0.31
N ILE A 5 11.88 23.34 0.27
CA ILE A 5 13.33 23.53 0.11
C ILE A 5 13.69 23.05 -1.28
N ARG A 6 14.58 23.78 -1.97
CA ARG A 6 15.18 23.29 -3.21
C ARG A 6 16.21 22.24 -2.85
N ASP A 7 15.90 20.98 -3.13
CA ASP A 7 16.73 19.81 -2.81
C ASP A 7 18.19 20.01 -3.25
N ASP A 8 18.42 20.52 -4.46
CA ASP A 8 19.77 20.76 -5.00
C ASP A 8 20.62 21.72 -4.14
N LEU A 9 20.00 22.75 -3.56
CA LEU A 9 20.68 23.71 -2.70
C LEU A 9 20.94 23.14 -1.30
N PHE A 10 20.00 22.32 -0.81
CA PHE A 10 20.16 21.63 0.46
C PHE A 10 21.32 20.63 0.41
N TYR A 11 21.37 19.76 -0.60
CA TYR A 11 22.44 18.78 -0.74
C TYR A 11 23.81 19.44 -0.95
N LYS A 12 23.89 20.52 -1.74
CA LYS A 12 25.12 21.32 -1.87
C LYS A 12 25.59 21.92 -0.54
N LEU A 13 24.66 22.35 0.32
CA LEU A 13 25.00 22.86 1.64
C LEU A 13 25.50 21.75 2.56
N VAL A 14 24.88 20.57 2.52
CA VAL A 14 25.32 19.38 3.27
C VAL A 14 26.78 19.05 2.90
N ASP A 15 27.08 18.92 1.61
CA ASP A 15 28.43 18.59 1.12
C ASP A 15 29.48 19.66 1.50
N LEU A 16 29.08 20.93 1.50
CA LEU A 16 29.94 22.03 1.93
C LEU A 16 30.26 21.93 3.43
N MET A 17 29.29 21.51 4.25
CA MET A 17 29.46 21.34 5.70
C MET A 17 30.36 20.16 6.06
N GLU A 18 30.46 19.12 5.24
CA GLU A 18 31.36 17.97 5.48
C GLU A 18 32.80 18.43 5.76
N ASN A 19 33.27 19.40 4.98
CA ASN A 19 34.64 19.92 5.06
C ASN A 19 34.80 21.08 6.06
N ARG A 20 33.70 21.62 6.60
CA ARG A 20 33.74 22.81 7.48
C ARG A 20 33.36 22.51 8.92
N ASN A 21 32.34 21.69 9.13
CA ASN A 21 31.84 21.32 10.44
C ASN A 21 31.17 19.95 10.39
N ILE A 22 31.90 18.94 10.84
CA ILE A 22 31.47 17.54 10.86
C ILE A 22 30.23 17.34 11.74
N SER A 23 30.10 18.10 12.84
CA SER A 23 28.92 18.01 13.72
C SER A 23 27.65 18.41 12.98
N ILE A 24 27.69 19.58 12.31
CA ILE A 24 26.56 20.09 11.54
C ILE A 24 26.28 19.19 10.32
N TYR A 25 27.32 18.68 9.66
CA TYR A 25 27.16 17.73 8.56
C TYR A 25 26.36 16.49 8.99
N ASN A 26 26.71 15.88 10.13
CA ASN A 26 26.00 14.71 10.64
C ASN A 26 24.53 15.04 10.97
N GLU A 27 24.28 16.18 11.62
CA GLU A 27 22.92 16.63 11.92
C GLU A 27 22.09 16.87 10.65
N LEU A 28 22.66 17.49 9.62
CA LEU A 28 21.95 17.77 8.36
C LEU A 28 21.72 16.49 7.54
N LYS A 29 22.66 15.54 7.57
CA LYS A 29 22.56 14.26 6.87
C LYS A 29 21.43 13.39 7.39
N ASP A 30 21.13 13.49 8.68
CA ASP A 30 20.05 12.73 9.32
C ASP A 30 18.65 13.31 9.06
N ILE A 31 18.56 14.51 8.46
CA ILE A 31 17.27 15.10 8.07
C ILE A 31 16.68 14.29 6.91
N LYS A 32 15.68 13.47 7.21
CA LYS A 32 14.87 12.78 6.20
C LYS A 32 13.85 13.75 5.60
N LEU A 33 13.99 14.04 4.32
CA LEU A 33 13.00 14.83 3.58
C LEU A 33 11.63 14.12 3.61
N LEU A 34 10.57 14.88 3.93
CA LEU A 34 9.21 14.34 4.06
C LEU A 34 8.69 13.69 2.77
N HIS A 35 9.17 14.16 1.61
CA HIS A 35 8.72 13.70 0.31
C HIS A 35 9.18 12.26 -0.01
N THR A 36 10.34 11.83 0.49
CA THR A 36 10.88 10.48 0.24
C THR A 36 10.37 9.43 1.23
N VAL A 37 10.03 9.83 2.46
CA VAL A 37 9.53 8.90 3.48
C VAL A 37 8.06 8.52 3.23
N ALA A 38 7.23 9.46 2.78
CA ALA A 38 5.79 9.27 2.69
C ALA A 38 5.33 8.45 1.47
N THR A 39 6.02 8.56 0.33
CA THR A 39 5.56 7.91 -0.92
C THR A 39 5.71 6.39 -0.86
N ASP A 40 6.88 5.90 -0.42
CA ASP A 40 7.17 4.46 -0.38
C ASP A 40 6.39 3.72 0.71
N THR A 41 6.23 4.34 1.90
CA THR A 41 5.50 3.71 3.01
C THR A 41 3.99 3.69 2.77
N LEU A 42 3.42 4.78 2.24
CA LEU A 42 1.99 4.86 1.98
C LEU A 42 1.57 3.96 0.81
N ALA A 43 2.37 3.89 -0.24
CA ALA A 43 2.13 2.99 -1.37
C ALA A 43 2.16 1.52 -0.89
N LYS A 44 3.20 1.11 -0.15
CA LYS A 44 3.30 -0.24 0.43
C LYS A 44 2.12 -0.55 1.37
N ALA A 45 1.70 0.40 2.20
CA ALA A 45 0.55 0.21 3.09
C ALA A 45 -0.77 0.01 2.32
N ARG A 46 -0.98 0.77 1.24
CA ARG A 46 -2.16 0.64 0.35
C ARG A 46 -2.15 -0.69 -0.39
N GLU A 47 -1.00 -1.12 -0.88
CA GLU A 47 -0.82 -2.41 -1.54
C GLU A 47 -1.15 -3.56 -0.58
N LEU A 48 -0.57 -3.54 0.63
CA LEU A 48 -0.83 -4.55 1.66
C LEU A 48 -2.32 -4.63 2.02
N LYS A 49 -2.99 -3.48 2.19
CA LYS A 49 -4.44 -3.45 2.43
C LYS A 49 -5.22 -4.06 1.27
N THR A 50 -4.83 -3.75 0.04
CA THR A 50 -5.47 -4.31 -1.16
C THR A 50 -5.30 -5.82 -1.24
N GLN A 51 -4.09 -6.34 -0.98
CA GLN A 51 -3.82 -7.77 -0.94
C GLN A 51 -4.67 -8.48 0.13
N LYS A 52 -4.77 -7.92 1.34
CA LYS A 52 -5.64 -8.47 2.40
C LYS A 52 -7.10 -8.56 1.97
N VAL A 53 -7.63 -7.51 1.34
CA VAL A 53 -9.02 -7.51 0.84
C VAL A 53 -9.21 -8.60 -0.23
N LYS A 54 -8.30 -8.71 -1.20
CA LYS A 54 -8.37 -9.76 -2.22
C LYS A 54 -8.33 -11.16 -1.59
N GLN A 55 -7.47 -11.36 -0.60
CA GLN A 55 -7.35 -12.62 0.12
C GLN A 55 -8.65 -13.00 0.84
N THR A 56 -9.26 -12.06 1.58
CA THR A 56 -10.55 -12.29 2.24
C THR A 56 -11.67 -12.65 1.26
N ILE A 57 -11.70 -12.01 0.08
CA ILE A 57 -12.64 -12.36 -0.99
C ILE A 57 -12.37 -13.80 -1.48
N LYS A 58 -11.11 -14.15 -1.74
CA LYS A 58 -10.69 -15.49 -2.20
C LYS A 58 -11.10 -16.58 -1.21
N GLU A 59 -10.85 -16.38 0.08
CA GLU A 59 -11.22 -17.31 1.14
C GLU A 59 -12.74 -17.46 1.25
N THR A 60 -13.48 -16.36 1.21
CA THR A 60 -14.94 -16.39 1.26
C THR A 60 -15.54 -17.14 0.07
N ILE A 61 -14.96 -16.97 -1.13
CA ILE A 61 -15.37 -17.72 -2.33
C ILE A 61 -15.13 -19.23 -2.12
N LYS A 62 -13.96 -19.62 -1.58
CA LYS A 62 -13.65 -21.02 -1.28
C LYS A 62 -14.59 -21.61 -0.24
N GLU A 63 -14.92 -20.88 0.82
CA GLU A 63 -15.90 -21.31 1.82
C GLU A 63 -17.31 -21.50 1.23
N LEU A 64 -17.74 -20.59 0.34
CA LEU A 64 -19.04 -20.73 -0.30
C LEU A 64 -19.04 -21.97 -1.20
N HIS A 65 -17.97 -22.23 -1.93
CA HIS A 65 -17.82 -23.45 -2.72
C HIS A 65 -17.78 -24.72 -1.87
N SER A 66 -17.11 -24.72 -0.71
CA SER A 66 -17.10 -25.90 0.19
C SER A 66 -18.47 -26.19 0.77
N GLN A 67 -19.32 -25.18 0.89
CA GLN A 67 -20.73 -25.31 1.27
C GLN A 67 -21.66 -25.64 0.08
N ASN A 68 -21.09 -25.86 -1.11
CA ASN A 68 -21.83 -26.07 -2.37
C ASN A 68 -22.76 -24.90 -2.74
N ILE A 69 -22.39 -23.68 -2.32
CA ILE A 69 -23.12 -22.45 -2.56
C ILE A 69 -22.42 -21.67 -3.67
N GLN A 70 -23.18 -21.22 -4.68
CA GLN A 70 -22.62 -20.34 -5.70
C GLN A 70 -22.21 -19.00 -5.06
N PRO A 71 -20.92 -18.59 -5.18
CA PRO A 71 -20.45 -17.33 -4.64
C PRO A 71 -21.00 -16.19 -5.50
N THR A 72 -21.66 -15.21 -4.88
CA THR A 72 -22.12 -14.00 -5.57
C THR A 72 -21.58 -12.78 -4.83
N LYS A 73 -21.46 -11.64 -5.54
CA LYS A 73 -21.03 -10.36 -4.95
C LYS A 73 -21.87 -10.02 -3.71
N TYR A 74 -23.18 -10.30 -3.73
CA TYR A 74 -24.08 -10.12 -2.59
C TYR A 74 -23.71 -11.00 -1.37
N LYS A 75 -23.48 -12.31 -1.57
CA LYS A 75 -23.16 -13.22 -0.46
C LYS A 75 -21.80 -12.89 0.18
N ILE A 76 -20.84 -12.48 -0.63
CA ILE A 76 -19.51 -12.06 -0.14
C ILE A 76 -19.65 -10.76 0.66
N ASN A 77 -20.37 -9.77 0.16
CA ASN A 77 -20.68 -8.54 0.92
C ASN A 77 -21.34 -8.87 2.26
N LYS A 78 -22.32 -9.79 2.27
CA LYS A 78 -23.03 -10.15 3.50
C LYS A 78 -22.15 -10.86 4.53
N LYS A 79 -21.18 -11.67 4.11
CA LYS A 79 -20.22 -12.35 5.00
C LYS A 79 -19.08 -11.44 5.48
N THR A 80 -18.58 -10.56 4.61
CA THR A 80 -17.31 -9.83 4.84
C THR A 80 -17.48 -8.34 5.14
N GLY A 81 -18.63 -7.75 4.81
CA GLY A 81 -18.86 -6.30 4.87
C GLY A 81 -18.13 -5.49 3.78
N ILE A 82 -17.44 -6.14 2.83
CA ILE A 82 -16.71 -5.44 1.76
C ILE A 82 -17.69 -4.73 0.82
N ALA A 83 -17.48 -3.44 0.59
CA ALA A 83 -18.34 -2.62 -0.26
C ALA A 83 -18.46 -3.15 -1.70
N PHE A 84 -19.63 -2.99 -2.31
CA PHE A 84 -19.90 -3.44 -3.69
C PHE A 84 -18.96 -2.83 -4.73
N ILE A 85 -18.51 -1.58 -4.55
CA ILE A 85 -17.54 -0.93 -5.45
C ILE A 85 -16.24 -1.75 -5.51
N THR A 86 -15.76 -2.20 -4.36
CA THR A 86 -14.54 -3.02 -4.25
C THR A 86 -14.77 -4.42 -4.81
N LEU A 87 -15.92 -5.02 -4.55
CA LEU A 87 -16.27 -6.33 -5.10
C LEU A 87 -16.41 -6.29 -6.62
N ASN A 88 -17.02 -5.24 -7.19
CA ASN A 88 -17.12 -5.08 -8.64
C ASN A 88 -15.76 -4.98 -9.31
N LYS A 89 -14.75 -4.46 -8.60
CA LYS A 89 -13.39 -4.32 -9.13
C LYS A 89 -12.61 -5.63 -9.14
N TYR A 90 -12.78 -6.49 -8.14
CA TYR A 90 -11.87 -7.63 -7.93
C TYR A 90 -12.54 -9.00 -7.98
N TYR A 91 -13.87 -9.09 -7.90
CA TYR A 91 -14.55 -10.37 -7.75
C TYR A 91 -14.35 -11.29 -8.96
N ASP A 92 -14.47 -10.76 -10.18
CA ASP A 92 -14.43 -11.58 -11.39
C ASP A 92 -13.03 -12.19 -11.59
N ASP A 93 -11.97 -11.38 -11.47
CA ASP A 93 -10.57 -11.84 -11.48
C ASP A 93 -10.31 -12.93 -10.42
N ILE A 94 -10.73 -12.69 -9.17
CA ILE A 94 -10.51 -13.65 -8.07
C ILE A 94 -11.32 -14.92 -8.28
N LEU A 95 -12.53 -14.82 -8.83
CA LEU A 95 -13.37 -15.99 -9.14
C LEU A 95 -12.70 -16.88 -10.20
N GLU A 96 -12.09 -16.28 -11.23
CA GLU A 96 -11.30 -17.01 -12.22
C GLU A 96 -10.06 -17.65 -11.62
N GLU A 97 -9.32 -16.93 -10.76
CA GLU A 97 -8.16 -17.50 -10.04
C GLU A 97 -8.55 -18.74 -9.23
N VAL A 98 -9.66 -18.70 -8.49
CA VAL A 98 -10.14 -19.84 -7.69
C VAL A 98 -10.55 -21.02 -8.57
N LYS A 99 -11.21 -20.77 -9.72
CA LYS A 99 -11.61 -21.83 -10.66
C LYS A 99 -10.41 -22.49 -11.34
N ASN A 100 -9.39 -21.71 -11.67
CA ASN A 100 -8.21 -22.18 -12.40
C ASN A 100 -7.14 -22.83 -11.49
N GLY A 101 -7.39 -22.96 -10.19
CA GLY A 101 -6.55 -23.74 -9.27
C GLY A 101 -5.14 -23.17 -9.02
N LYS A 102 -4.96 -21.84 -9.17
CA LYS A 102 -3.71 -21.16 -8.79
C LYS A 102 -3.76 -20.56 -7.38
#